data_AF-A0A1G3A0U7-F1
#
_entry.id   AF-A0A1G3A0U7-F1
#
_cell.length_a   1.000
_cell.length_b   1.000
_cell.length_c   1.000
_cell.angle_alpha   90.00
_cell.angle_beta   90.00
_cell.angle_gamma   90.00
#
_symmetry.space_group_name_H-M   'P 1'
#
loop_
_entity.id
_entity.type
_entity.pdbx_description
1 polymer ?
#
loop_
_entity_poly.entity_id
_entity_poly.type
_entity_poly.pdbx_seq_one_letter_code
_entity_poly.pdbx_strand_id
1 'polypeptide(L)' 'MIRQVACTLASLLFALTTSARAPQETDEQLKKNLRDKGLVGTWIYDDIEEGYAEAKKSGKPLMIVFRCVP' A
#
# COMPACT_ATOMS: atom_id res chain seq x y z
N MET A 1 40.90 29.26 -5.13
CA MET A 1 40.66 27.93 -5.76
C MET A 1 40.03 26.93 -4.78
N ILE A 2 40.61 26.65 -3.61
CA ILE A 2 40.08 25.65 -2.64
C ILE A 2 38.61 25.90 -2.20
N ARG A 3 38.22 27.17 -1.98
CA ARG A 3 36.84 27.54 -1.58
C ARG A 3 35.77 27.28 -2.65
N GLN A 4 36.10 27.41 -3.94
CA GLN A 4 35.16 27.15 -5.04
C GLN A 4 34.95 25.65 -5.26
N VAL A 5 36.00 24.85 -5.08
CA VAL A 5 35.92 23.38 -5.14
C VAL A 5 35.05 22.85 -3.99
N ALA A 6 35.18 23.42 -2.79
CA ALA A 6 34.37 23.02 -1.64
C ALA A 6 32.86 23.31 -1.82
N CYS A 7 32.50 24.48 -2.35
CA CYS A 7 31.10 24.82 -2.62
C CYS A 7 30.47 23.95 -3.70
N THR A 8 31.22 23.65 -4.77
CA THR A 8 30.72 22.79 -5.87
C THR A 8 30.56 21.34 -5.43
N LEU A 9 31.46 20.82 -4.59
CA LEU A 9 31.33 19.48 -4.02
C LEU A 9 30.12 19.38 -3.08
N ALA A 10 29.88 20.40 -2.24
CA ALA A 10 28.76 20.43 -1.31
C ALA A 10 27.40 20.46 -2.03
N SER A 11 27.29 21.22 -3.13
CA SER A 11 26.07 21.25 -3.96
C SER A 11 25.81 19.91 -4.66
N LEU A 12 26.86 19.20 -5.07
CA LEU A 12 26.75 17.89 -5.70
C LEU A 12 26.28 16.82 -4.72
N LEU A 13 26.79 16.84 -3.48
CA LEU A 13 26.36 15.94 -2.40
C LEU A 13 24.90 16.16 -1.97
N PHE A 14 24.39 17.40 -2.01
CA PHE A 14 23.00 17.70 -1.68
C PHE A 14 22.00 17.23 -2.76
N ALA A 15 22.44 17.10 -4.01
CA ALA A 15 21.59 16.61 -5.10
C ALA A 15 21.40 15.08 -5.08
N LEU A 16 22.24 14.33 -4.35
CA LEU A 16 22.15 12.87 -4.25
C LEU A 16 21.20 12.38 -3.14
N THR A 17 20.65 13.26 -2.31
CA THR A 17 19.74 12.88 -1.21
C THR A 17 18.25 12.93 -1.59
N THR A 18 17.93 13.06 -2.88
CA THR A 18 16.56 12.89 -3.38
C THR A 18 16.09 11.46 -3.10
N SER A 19 15.33 11.33 -2.01
CA SER A 19 14.74 10.09 -1.53
C SER A 19 13.97 9.39 -2.65
N ALA A 20 14.42 8.19 -3.01
CA ALA A 20 13.72 7.30 -3.90
C ALA A 20 12.41 6.88 -3.23
N ARG A 21 11.31 7.54 -3.57
CA ARG A 21 9.98 7.09 -3.18
C ARG A 21 9.63 5.89 -4.05
N ALA A 22 9.39 4.73 -3.44
CA ALA A 22 8.92 3.57 -4.18
C ALA A 22 7.66 3.95 -4.98
N PRO A 23 7.53 3.52 -6.24
CA PRO A 23 6.30 3.72 -7.00
C PRO A 23 5.12 3.15 -6.22
N GLN A 24 4.04 3.92 -6.09
CA GLN A 24 2.81 3.42 -5.47
C GLN A 24 2.20 2.37 -6.42
N GLU A 25 2.08 1.13 -5.93
CA GLU A 25 1.51 0.04 -6.72
C GLU A 25 0.02 0.27 -6.96
N THR A 26 -0.49 -0.18 -8.12
CA THR A 26 -1.93 -0.22 -8.35
C THR A 26 -2.57 -1.33 -7.52
N ASP A 27 -3.87 -1.23 -7.22
CA ASP A 27 -4.60 -2.24 -6.45
C ASP A 27 -4.46 -3.66 -7.05
N GLU A 28 -4.44 -3.76 -8.38
CA GLU A 28 -4.24 -5.03 -9.09
C GLU A 28 -2.82 -5.58 -8.95
N GLN A 29 -1.81 -4.70 -9.00
CA GLN A 29 -0.42 -5.09 -8.78
C GLN A 29 -0.22 -5.56 -7.34
N LEU A 30 -0.81 -4.83 -6.39
CA LEU A 30 -0.77 -5.15 -4.99
C LEU A 30 -1.45 -6.49 -4.69
N LYS A 31 -2.66 -6.73 -5.20
CA LYS A 31 -3.37 -8.03 -5.09
C LYS A 31 -2.52 -9.18 -5.64
N LYS A 32 -1.88 -8.97 -6.79
CA LYS A 32 -0.96 -9.96 -7.38
C LYS A 32 0.27 -10.21 -6.51
N ASN A 33 0.85 -9.15 -5.93
CA ASN A 33 2.05 -9.23 -5.10
C ASN A 33 1.79 -9.86 -3.73
N LEU A 34 0.62 -9.59 -3.12
CA LEU A 34 0.19 -10.18 -1.85
C LEU A 34 -0.05 -11.69 -1.95
N ARG A 35 -0.16 -12.22 -3.19
CA ARG A 35 -0.43 -13.64 -3.49
C ARG A 35 -1.65 -14.15 -2.72
N ASP A 36 -2.68 -13.33 -2.63
CA ASP A 36 -3.90 -13.68 -1.93
C ASP A 36 -4.48 -14.95 -2.55
N LYS A 37 -4.50 -16.01 -1.75
CA LYS A 37 -5.24 -17.22 -2.13
C LYS A 37 -6.71 -16.85 -2.11
N GLY A 38 -7.48 -17.38 -3.07
CA GLY A 38 -8.92 -17.12 -3.16
C GLY A 38 -9.60 -17.26 -1.80
N LEU A 39 -10.56 -16.37 -1.54
CA LEU A 39 -11.29 -16.34 -0.28
C LEU A 39 -11.93 -17.70 0.00
N VAL A 40 -11.78 -18.21 1.22
CA VAL A 40 -12.30 -19.51 1.62
C VAL A 40 -13.56 -19.33 2.46
N GLY A 41 -14.70 -19.82 2.01
CA GLY A 41 -15.97 -19.69 2.75
C GLY A 41 -16.66 -18.36 2.48
N THR A 42 -17.20 -17.71 3.52
CA THR A 42 -18.06 -16.51 3.42
C THR A 42 -17.29 -15.19 3.54
N TRP A 43 -15.99 -15.18 3.27
CA TRP A 43 -15.22 -13.93 3.31
C TRP A 43 -15.50 -13.11 2.06
N ILE A 44 -15.82 -11.84 2.27
CA ILE A 44 -16.02 -10.82 1.24
C ILE A 44 -14.82 -9.88 1.33
N TYR A 45 -14.11 -9.66 0.21
CA TYR A 45 -12.89 -8.87 0.16
C TYR A 45 -13.12 -7.59 -0.61
N ASP A 46 -12.71 -6.46 -0.02
CA ASP A 46 -12.75 -5.15 -0.68
C ASP A 46 -14.17 -4.69 -1.10
N ASP A 47 -15.21 -5.29 -0.53
CA ASP A 47 -16.62 -4.92 -0.73
C ASP A 47 -17.36 -4.89 0.61
N ILE A 48 -17.42 -3.69 1.20
CA ILE A 48 -18.08 -3.50 2.50
C ILE A 48 -19.61 -3.49 2.38
N GLU A 49 -20.15 -3.08 1.23
CA GLU A 49 -21.60 -2.99 1.01
C GLU A 49 -22.21 -4.39 0.89
N GLU A 50 -21.53 -5.31 0.19
CA GLU A 50 -21.89 -6.72 0.17
C GLU A 50 -21.78 -7.34 1.58
N GLY A 51 -20.77 -6.96 2.35
CA GLY A 51 -20.62 -7.36 3.76
C GLY A 51 -21.83 -6.97 4.62
N TYR A 52 -22.34 -5.75 4.48
CA TYR A 52 -23.55 -5.31 5.17
C TYR A 52 -24.79 -6.06 4.69
N ALA A 53 -24.91 -6.30 3.37
CA ALA A 53 -26.03 -7.03 2.80
C ALA A 53 -26.11 -8.47 3.34
N GLU A 54 -24.98 -9.19 3.40
CA GLU A 54 -24.93 -10.57 3.90
C GLU A 54 -25.15 -10.65 5.42
N ALA A 55 -24.64 -9.69 6.20
CA ALA A 55 -24.94 -9.60 7.63
C ALA A 55 -26.45 -9.40 7.89
N LYS A 56 -27.08 -8.49 7.13
CA LYS A 56 -28.53 -8.25 7.22
C LYS A 56 -29.36 -9.46 6.82
N LYS A 57 -28.97 -10.12 5.73
CA LYS A 57 -29.65 -11.32 5.21
C LYS A 57 -29.51 -12.51 6.17
N SER A 58 -28.35 -12.70 6.76
CA SER A 58 -28.07 -13.82 7.66
C SER A 58 -28.56 -13.59 9.10
N GLY A 59 -28.82 -12.34 9.49
CA GLY A 59 -29.19 -11.97 10.86
C GLY A 59 -28.04 -12.14 11.85
N LYS A 60 -26.80 -12.27 11.38
CA LYS A 60 -25.59 -12.47 12.21
C LYS A 60 -24.76 -11.18 12.28
N PRO A 61 -24.00 -10.96 13.38
CA PRO A 61 -23.05 -9.87 13.46
C PRO A 61 -22.00 -9.92 12.34
N LEU A 62 -21.62 -8.75 11.82
CA LEU A 62 -20.55 -8.60 10.84
C LEU A 62 -19.19 -8.53 11.54
N MET A 63 -18.25 -9.40 11.14
CA MET A 63 -16.85 -9.31 11.56
C MET A 63 -16.03 -8.67 10.44
N ILE A 64 -15.34 -7.56 10.76
CA ILE A 64 -14.50 -6.82 9.81
C ILE A 64 -13.05 -6.97 10.25
N VAL A 65 -12.18 -7.32 9.30
CA VAL A 65 -10.73 -7.36 9.51
C VAL A 65 -10.06 -6.41 8.53
N PHE A 66 -9.20 -5.54 9.06
CA PHE A 66 -8.35 -4.69 8.24
C PHE A 66 -6.98 -5.34 8.11
N ARG A 67 -6.51 -5.47 6.87
CA ARG A 67 -5.14 -5.85 6.59
C ARG A 67 -4.36 -4.61 6.19
N CYS A 68 -3.34 -4.28 6.97
CA CYS A 68 -2.33 -3.33 6.52
C CYS A 68 -1.42 -4.03 5.51
N VAL A 69 -1.20 -3.38 4.38
CA VAL A 69 -0.38 -3.86 3.27
C VAL A 69 0.73 -2.81 3.02
N PRO A 70 1.91 -3.22 2.53
CA PRO A 70 3.05 -2.32 2.33
C PRO A 70 2.77 -1.17 1.35
#